data_AF-A0A9P7JZ49-F1
#
_entry.id   AF-A0A9P7JZ49-F1
#
_cell.length_a   1.000
_cell.length_b   1.000
_cell.length_c   1.000
_cell.angle_alpha   90.00
_cell.angle_beta   90.00
_cell.angle_gamma   90.00
#
_symmetry.space_group_name_H-M   'P 1'
#
loop_
_entity.id
_entity.type
_entity.pdbx_description
1 polymer ?
#
loop_
_entity_poly.entity_id
_entity_poly.type
_entity_poly.pdbx_seq_one_letter_code
_entity_poly.pdbx_strand_id
1 'polypeptide(L)'
;MSSLLERKLTPKPKAMIDVPTSPTSRLAPPSLPKVFRRWSCNFMSEDGMPQPIEFFIASDASAIVEHTKRILYLEDDDIAHIAEGQLHIRRLRRDESDKAEIPAIRNIETLEIEIAEIMKGKFDYFMQKEIYEQPESVVNTMRRHMNFDDLKIMLGGLRAYLQIMYRGHRIVFCAYGTSEDFGY
;
A
#
# COMPACT_ATOMS: atom_id res chain seq x y z
N MET A 1 -69.31 44.98 34.79
CA MET A 1 -69.26 43.66 35.47
C MET A 1 -68.88 42.61 34.42
N SER A 2 -67.83 41.82 34.71
CA SER A 2 -67.41 40.58 34.02
C SER A 2 -66.93 40.72 32.56
N SER A 3 -65.86 40.07 32.08
CA SER A 3 -64.76 39.30 32.68
C SER A 3 -63.74 38.98 31.57
N LEU A 4 -62.47 38.88 31.98
CA LEU A 4 -61.30 38.32 31.28
C LEU A 4 -61.56 37.13 30.34
N LEU A 5 -60.85 37.09 29.20
CA LEU A 5 -59.88 36.03 28.91
C LEU A 5 -58.93 36.41 27.76
N GLU A 6 -57.64 36.50 28.08
CA GLU A 6 -56.53 36.69 27.15
C GLU A 6 -56.28 35.44 26.29
N ARG A 7 -55.86 35.67 25.04
CA ARG A 7 -54.68 35.02 24.44
C ARG A 7 -54.23 35.80 23.20
N LYS A 8 -53.07 36.46 23.32
CA LYS A 8 -52.34 37.11 22.23
C LYS A 8 -51.64 36.06 21.36
N LEU A 9 -51.74 36.18 20.04
CA LEU A 9 -50.68 35.87 19.08
C LEU A 9 -50.90 36.69 17.80
N THR A 10 -49.83 37.35 17.37
CA THR A 10 -49.70 38.42 16.36
C THR A 10 -49.72 37.91 14.90
N PRO A 11 -49.82 38.80 13.87
CA PRO A 11 -50.53 38.53 12.60
C PRO A 11 -49.66 38.12 11.38
N LYS A 12 -50.33 37.49 10.40
CA LYS A 12 -49.98 37.16 8.98
C LYS A 12 -49.66 38.43 8.11
N PRO A 13 -49.35 38.42 6.77
CA PRO A 13 -49.44 37.41 5.69
C PRO A 13 -48.20 37.40 4.72
N LYS A 14 -48.09 36.72 3.55
CA LYS A 14 -48.90 36.73 2.31
C LYS A 14 -48.29 35.74 1.29
N ALA A 15 -49.15 35.08 0.50
CA ALA A 15 -48.74 34.29 -0.67
C ALA A 15 -48.76 35.17 -1.93
N MET A 16 -47.78 35.01 -2.84
CA MET A 16 -47.99 35.23 -4.28
C MET A 16 -46.88 34.56 -5.12
N ILE A 17 -47.32 34.06 -6.26
CA ILE A 17 -46.62 33.22 -7.24
C ILE A 17 -45.82 34.10 -8.19
N ASP A 18 -44.58 33.72 -8.55
CA ASP A 18 -43.89 34.25 -9.73
C ASP A 18 -43.28 33.10 -10.58
N VAL A 19 -43.49 33.24 -11.89
CA VAL A 19 -43.27 32.33 -13.03
C VAL A 19 -41.79 32.38 -13.50
N PRO A 20 -41.22 31.35 -14.17
CA PRO A 20 -39.78 31.24 -14.37
C PRO A 20 -39.30 32.03 -15.60
N THR A 21 -38.13 32.66 -15.50
CA THR A 21 -37.45 33.29 -16.66
C THR A 21 -35.97 32.96 -16.74
N SER A 22 -35.65 32.26 -17.84
CA SER A 22 -34.37 32.13 -18.56
C SER A 22 -33.32 31.09 -18.09
N PRO A 23 -32.58 30.48 -19.04
CA PRO A 23 -32.05 29.13 -18.92
C PRO A 23 -30.52 29.12 -18.99
N THR A 24 -29.79 29.32 -17.89
CA THR A 24 -28.32 29.15 -17.89
C THR A 24 -27.81 28.89 -16.47
N SER A 25 -27.81 27.61 -16.07
CA SER A 25 -26.90 27.05 -15.04
C SER A 25 -27.26 25.60 -14.71
N ARG A 26 -27.30 24.71 -15.72
CA ARG A 26 -27.39 23.24 -15.52
C ARG A 26 -26.02 22.57 -15.46
N LEU A 27 -25.05 23.18 -14.80
CA LEU A 27 -23.79 22.51 -14.49
C LEU A 27 -23.68 22.47 -12.97
N ALA A 28 -24.14 21.36 -12.40
CA ALA A 28 -23.76 20.98 -11.05
C ALA A 28 -22.22 20.93 -10.99
N PRO A 29 -21.58 21.42 -9.92
CA PRO A 29 -20.14 21.26 -9.76
C PRO A 29 -19.82 19.76 -9.79
N PRO A 30 -18.74 19.32 -10.47
CA PRO A 30 -18.35 17.92 -10.46
C PRO A 30 -18.12 17.50 -9.01
N SER A 31 -18.98 16.61 -8.51
CA SER A 31 -18.78 16.01 -7.20
C SER A 31 -17.47 15.25 -7.22
N LEU A 32 -16.55 15.61 -6.31
CA LEU A 32 -15.38 14.78 -5.99
C LEU A 32 -15.85 13.32 -5.83
N PRO A 33 -15.08 12.33 -6.32
CA PRO A 33 -15.46 10.93 -6.16
C PRO A 33 -15.70 10.67 -4.68
N LYS A 34 -16.94 10.31 -4.34
CA LYS A 34 -17.37 10.07 -2.97
C LYS A 34 -16.72 8.77 -2.52
N VAL A 35 -15.53 8.86 -1.93
CA VAL A 35 -14.80 7.71 -1.39
C VAL A 35 -15.67 7.06 -0.32
N PHE A 36 -16.23 5.90 -0.63
CA PHE A 36 -17.14 5.19 0.25
C PHE A 36 -16.32 4.35 1.23
N ARG A 37 -15.96 4.94 2.38
CA ARG A 37 -15.26 4.22 3.46
C ARG A 37 -16.25 3.26 4.14
N ARG A 38 -16.09 1.95 3.92
CA ARG A 38 -16.84 0.92 4.67
C ARG A 38 -16.01 0.49 5.88
N TRP A 39 -16.65 0.40 7.04
CA TRP A 39 -16.02 -0.07 8.27
C TRP A 39 -15.69 -1.57 8.17
N SER A 40 -14.52 -1.97 8.67
CA SER A 40 -14.12 -3.38 8.70
C SER A 40 -14.54 -4.04 10.00
N CYS A 41 -15.01 -5.28 9.94
CA CYS A 41 -15.44 -6.03 11.12
C CYS A 41 -14.32 -6.86 11.77
N ASN A 42 -13.09 -6.85 11.22
CA ASN A 42 -12.00 -7.72 11.69
C ASN A 42 -10.91 -7.00 12.51
N PHE A 43 -10.83 -5.66 12.45
CA PHE A 43 -9.92 -4.87 13.28
C PHE A 43 -10.73 -4.00 14.24
N MET A 44 -10.80 -4.43 15.51
CA MET A 44 -11.45 -3.67 16.58
C MET A 44 -10.39 -2.85 17.33
N SER A 45 -10.67 -1.58 17.62
CA SER A 45 -9.88 -0.81 18.60
C SER A 45 -9.99 -1.43 19.99
N GLU A 46 -9.08 -1.10 20.91
CA GLU A 46 -9.19 -1.45 22.34
C GLU A 46 -10.53 -1.01 22.96
N ASP A 47 -11.17 0.02 22.39
CA ASP A 47 -12.49 0.54 22.77
C ASP A 47 -13.69 -0.21 22.13
N GLY A 48 -13.48 -1.31 21.40
CA GLY A 48 -14.55 -2.11 20.80
C GLY A 48 -15.27 -1.49 19.58
N MET A 49 -14.77 -0.36 19.06
CA MET A 49 -15.29 0.26 17.84
C MET A 49 -14.61 -0.32 16.58
N PRO A 50 -15.36 -0.58 15.49
CA PRO A 50 -14.77 -1.04 14.23
C PRO A 50 -13.94 0.07 13.59
N GLN A 51 -12.64 -0.18 13.37
CA GLN A 51 -11.81 0.78 12.67
C GLN A 51 -12.10 0.73 11.16
N PRO A 52 -12.19 1.89 10.49
CA PRO A 52 -12.22 1.94 9.03
C PRO A 52 -10.89 1.40 8.48
N ILE A 53 -10.95 0.39 7.62
CA ILE A 53 -9.78 -0.16 6.94
C ILE A 53 -9.73 0.36 5.50
N GLU A 54 -8.54 0.64 5.02
CA GLU A 54 -8.28 0.99 3.62
C GLU A 54 -7.33 -0.05 3.03
N PHE A 55 -7.64 -0.53 1.83
CA PHE A 55 -6.80 -1.45 1.09
C PHE A 55 -6.23 -0.72 -0.12
N PHE A 56 -4.92 -0.78 -0.28
CA PHE A 56 -4.20 -0.25 -1.44
C PHE A 56 -3.67 -1.42 -2.26
N ILE A 57 -3.84 -1.35 -3.59
CA ILE A 57 -3.31 -2.32 -4.53
C ILE A 57 -2.36 -1.57 -5.45
N ALA A 58 -1.11 -2.03 -5.53
CA ALA A 58 -0.11 -1.50 -6.44
C ALA A 58 0.77 -2.64 -6.95
N SER A 59 1.41 -2.39 -8.10
CA SER A 59 2.41 -3.30 -8.67
C SER A 59 3.77 -3.20 -7.98
N ASP A 60 4.05 -2.08 -7.33
CA ASP A 60 5.31 -1.81 -6.65
C ASP A 60 5.04 -1.25 -5.24
N ALA A 61 5.87 -1.64 -4.30
CA ALA A 61 5.83 -1.25 -2.90
C ALA A 61 6.09 0.25 -2.71
N SER A 62 6.91 0.86 -3.58
CA SER A 62 7.27 2.29 -3.52
C SER A 62 6.06 3.21 -3.61
N ALA A 63 5.00 2.80 -4.29
CA ALA A 63 3.78 3.59 -4.46
C ALA A 63 2.89 3.62 -3.20
N ILE A 64 3.04 2.65 -2.29
CA ILE A 64 2.15 2.48 -1.12
C ILE A 64 2.86 2.84 0.20
N VAL A 65 4.20 2.85 0.21
CA VAL A 65 5.04 3.09 1.40
C VAL A 65 4.69 4.39 2.17
N GLU A 66 4.15 5.41 1.50
CA GLU A 66 3.68 6.66 2.13
C GLU A 66 2.45 6.44 3.02
N HIS A 67 1.61 5.46 2.68
CA HIS A 67 0.35 5.18 3.36
C HIS A 67 0.46 4.01 4.34
N THR A 68 1.21 2.95 4.03
CA THR A 68 1.37 1.79 4.90
C THR A 68 2.70 1.08 4.69
N LYS A 69 3.31 0.62 5.80
CA LYS A 69 4.47 -0.29 5.78
C LYS A 69 4.09 -1.76 5.78
N ARG A 70 2.82 -2.08 6.03
CA ARG A 70 2.30 -3.45 6.05
C ARG A 70 1.88 -3.83 4.65
N ILE A 71 2.55 -4.82 4.07
CA ILE A 71 2.32 -5.30 2.71
C ILE A 71 2.04 -6.80 2.73
N LEU A 72 1.23 -7.23 1.79
CA LEU A 72 0.96 -8.62 1.50
C LEU A 72 1.27 -8.83 0.01
N TYR A 73 2.25 -9.70 -0.28
CA TYR A 73 2.57 -10.08 -1.64
C TYR A 73 1.66 -11.21 -2.12
N LEU A 74 1.10 -11.04 -3.32
CA LEU A 74 0.36 -12.09 -4.02
C LEU A 74 1.36 -12.92 -4.83
N GLU A 75 1.14 -14.23 -4.88
CA GLU A 75 1.90 -15.11 -5.78
C GLU A 75 1.12 -15.39 -7.06
N ASP A 76 1.78 -16.12 -7.96
CA ASP A 76 1.15 -16.66 -9.15
C ASP A 76 -0.10 -17.49 -8.81
N ASP A 77 -1.13 -17.29 -9.63
CA ASP A 77 -2.47 -17.87 -9.49
C ASP A 77 -3.28 -17.40 -8.27
N ASP A 78 -2.82 -16.39 -7.51
CA ASP A 78 -3.63 -15.80 -6.44
C ASP A 78 -4.70 -14.85 -6.98
N ILE A 79 -5.91 -14.97 -6.43
CA ILE A 79 -7.05 -14.08 -6.67
C ILE A 79 -7.40 -13.41 -5.35
N ALA A 80 -7.17 -12.10 -5.29
CA ALA A 80 -7.60 -11.25 -4.17
C ALA A 80 -9.03 -10.75 -4.41
N HIS A 81 -9.93 -11.07 -3.49
CA HIS A 81 -11.31 -10.61 -3.46
C HIS A 81 -11.52 -9.73 -2.22
N ILE A 82 -11.74 -8.43 -2.44
CA ILE A 82 -12.01 -7.47 -1.37
C ILE A 82 -13.51 -7.16 -1.36
N ALA A 83 -14.19 -7.62 -0.32
CA ALA A 83 -15.62 -7.39 -0.11
C ALA A 83 -15.90 -7.09 1.36
N GLU A 84 -16.86 -6.20 1.63
CA GLU A 84 -17.33 -5.92 3.00
C GLU A 84 -16.24 -5.51 4.01
N GLY A 85 -15.16 -4.88 3.53
CA GLY A 85 -14.04 -4.49 4.38
C GLY A 85 -13.13 -5.66 4.80
N GLN A 86 -13.25 -6.80 4.12
CA GLN A 86 -12.41 -7.99 4.30
C GLN A 86 -11.66 -8.31 3.01
N LEU A 87 -10.40 -8.75 3.16
CA LEU A 87 -9.58 -9.29 2.08
C LEU A 87 -9.62 -10.81 2.14
N HIS A 88 -10.11 -11.44 1.08
CA HIS A 88 -10.06 -12.89 0.90
C HIS A 88 -9.12 -13.23 -0.25
N ILE A 89 -8.21 -14.17 -0.03
CA ILE A 89 -7.28 -14.66 -1.05
C ILE A 89 -7.63 -16.10 -1.38
N ARG A 90 -7.81 -16.39 -2.66
CA ARG A 90 -8.10 -17.72 -3.20
C ARG A 90 -7.10 -18.05 -4.29
N ARG A 91 -6.58 -19.28 -4.32
CA ARG A 91 -5.73 -19.75 -5.41
C ARG A 91 -6.57 -20.32 -6.55
N LEU A 92 -6.25 -19.96 -7.79
CA LEU A 92 -6.94 -20.41 -9.00
C LEU A 92 -6.67 -21.89 -9.31
N ARG A 93 -5.42 -22.32 -9.18
CA ARG A 93 -5.04 -23.73 -9.30
C ARG A 93 -5.10 -24.41 -7.93
N ARG A 94 -6.04 -25.33 -7.77
CA ARG A 94 -6.02 -26.33 -6.69
C ARG A 94 -5.15 -27.48 -7.17
N ASP A 95 -4.01 -27.68 -6.54
CA ASP A 95 -3.35 -28.98 -6.65
C ASP A 95 -4.28 -30.02 -5.99
N GLU A 96 -4.49 -31.18 -6.64
CA GLU A 96 -5.44 -32.21 -6.17
C GLU A 96 -5.11 -32.78 -4.77
N SER A 97 -3.94 -32.45 -4.22
CA SER A 97 -3.53 -32.75 -2.86
C SER A 97 -4.16 -31.85 -1.79
N ASP A 98 -4.58 -30.63 -2.13
CA ASP A 98 -5.07 -29.63 -1.17
C ASP A 98 -6.59 -29.68 -1.08
N LYS A 99 -7.10 -30.78 -0.51
CA LYS A 99 -8.52 -31.07 -0.29
C LYS A 99 -9.21 -30.25 0.81
N ALA A 100 -8.57 -29.21 1.34
CA ALA A 100 -9.18 -28.35 2.34
C ALA A 100 -9.29 -26.93 1.80
N GLU A 101 -10.44 -26.30 2.04
CA GLU A 101 -10.69 -24.88 1.82
C GLU A 101 -9.83 -24.03 2.77
N ILE A 102 -8.51 -24.18 2.69
CA ILE A 102 -7.59 -23.37 3.47
C ILE A 102 -7.48 -22.06 2.70
N PRO A 103 -7.99 -20.93 3.23
CA PRO A 103 -7.66 -19.64 2.65
C PRO A 103 -6.14 -19.56 2.59
N ALA A 104 -5.56 -19.15 1.46
CA ALA A 104 -4.12 -19.00 1.36
C ALA A 104 -3.69 -17.95 2.40
N ILE A 105 -3.18 -18.41 3.55
CA ILE A 105 -2.74 -17.52 4.63
C ILE A 105 -1.41 -16.94 4.17
N ARG A 106 -1.47 -15.77 3.56
CA ARG A 106 -0.29 -14.98 3.23
C ARG A 106 0.16 -14.23 4.47
N ASN A 107 1.47 -14.27 4.75
CA ASN A 107 2.01 -13.53 5.87
C ASN A 107 2.04 -12.04 5.53
N ILE A 108 1.68 -11.19 6.49
CA ILE A 108 1.81 -9.74 6.32
C ILE A 108 3.24 -9.38 6.66
N GLU A 109 3.96 -8.90 5.67
CA GLU A 109 5.34 -8.45 5.83
C GLU A 109 5.37 -6.95 6.15
N THR A 110 6.35 -6.55 6.94
CA THR A 110 6.60 -5.14 7.22
C THR A 110 7.80 -4.71 6.41
N LEU A 111 7.62 -3.72 5.55
CA LEU A 111 8.72 -3.13 4.80
C LEU A 111 9.72 -2.45 5.74
N GLU A 112 11.00 -2.76 5.53
CA GLU A 112 12.12 -2.10 6.21
C GLU A 112 12.56 -0.81 5.50
N ILE A 113 11.97 -0.47 4.35
CA ILE A 113 12.35 0.69 3.55
C ILE A 113 11.90 1.97 4.25
N GLU A 114 12.80 2.96 4.33
CA GLU A 114 12.48 4.28 4.84
C GLU A 114 11.95 5.20 3.73
N ILE A 115 10.96 6.03 4.06
CA ILE A 115 10.35 6.96 3.09
C ILE A 115 11.41 7.90 2.48
N ALA A 116 12.43 8.27 3.27
CA ALA A 116 13.54 9.12 2.81
C ALA A 116 14.36 8.48 1.67
N GLU A 117 14.47 7.15 1.63
CA GLU A 117 15.19 6.42 0.57
C GLU A 117 14.48 6.52 -0.79
N ILE A 118 13.17 6.77 -0.81
CA ILE A 118 12.37 6.83 -2.03
C ILE A 118 12.18 8.28 -2.51
N MET A 119 12.29 9.26 -1.62
CA MET A 119 12.14 10.67 -1.97
C MET A 119 13.46 11.29 -2.48
N LYS A 120 13.38 12.36 -3.30
CA LYS A 120 14.57 13.09 -3.75
C LYS A 120 15.35 13.79 -2.64
N GLY A 121 14.68 14.14 -1.54
CA GLY A 121 15.28 14.85 -0.41
C GLY A 121 15.83 16.22 -0.83
N LYS A 122 17.15 16.39 -0.74
CA LYS A 122 17.86 17.65 -1.02
C LYS A 122 18.32 17.82 -2.48
N PHE A 123 18.05 16.83 -3.33
CA PHE A 123 18.52 16.82 -4.72
C PHE A 123 17.39 17.18 -5.70
N ASP A 124 17.75 17.79 -6.83
CA ASP A 124 16.78 18.17 -7.87
C ASP A 124 16.33 16.95 -8.72
N TYR A 125 17.24 15.99 -8.89
CA TYR A 125 17.07 14.80 -9.73
C TYR A 125 17.38 13.51 -8.96
N PHE A 126 16.63 12.44 -9.24
CA PHE A 126 16.86 11.12 -8.65
C PHE A 126 18.23 10.55 -9.00
N MET A 127 18.65 10.66 -10.27
CA MET A 127 19.97 10.20 -10.70
C MET A 127 21.11 10.88 -9.93
N GLN A 128 20.97 12.16 -9.61
CA GLN A 128 21.96 12.87 -8.80
C GLN A 128 22.00 12.29 -7.39
N LYS A 129 20.84 12.13 -6.73
CA LYS A 129 20.73 11.49 -5.42
C LYS A 129 21.42 10.12 -5.42
N GLU A 130 21.07 9.25 -6.37
CA GLU A 130 21.60 7.89 -6.49
C GLU A 130 23.12 7.88 -6.65
N ILE A 131 23.70 8.80 -7.45
CA ILE A 131 25.16 8.93 -7.60
C ILE A 131 25.81 9.36 -6.27
N TYR A 132 25.22 10.32 -5.55
CA TYR A 132 25.76 10.80 -4.28
C TYR A 132 25.63 9.77 -3.14
N GLU A 133 24.62 8.90 -3.19
CA GLU A 133 24.37 7.86 -2.18
C GLU A 133 25.17 6.57 -2.41
N GLN A 134 25.92 6.46 -3.51
CA GLN A 134 26.75 5.29 -3.82
C GLN A 134 27.73 4.91 -2.69
N PRO A 135 28.46 5.83 -2.02
CA PRO A 135 29.39 5.46 -0.96
C PRO A 135 28.70 4.76 0.21
N GLU A 136 27.53 5.27 0.60
CA GLU A 136 26.71 4.68 1.66
C GLU A 136 26.11 3.33 1.22
N SER A 137 25.63 3.24 -0.02
CA SER A 137 25.09 2.00 -0.60
C SER A 137 26.11 0.86 -0.59
N VAL A 138 27.37 1.16 -0.92
CA VAL A 138 28.48 0.19 -0.88
C VAL A 138 28.75 -0.26 0.55
N VAL A 139 28.82 0.67 1.51
CA VAL A 139 29.05 0.34 2.93
C VAL A 139 27.90 -0.51 3.50
N ASN A 140 26.66 -0.16 3.20
CA ASN A 140 25.48 -0.91 3.65
C ASN A 140 25.47 -2.34 3.08
N THR A 141 25.86 -2.50 1.82
CA THR A 141 26.02 -3.82 1.18
C THR A 141 27.12 -4.64 1.86
N MET A 142 28.28 -4.04 2.14
CA MET A 142 29.41 -4.75 2.77
C MET A 142 29.15 -5.08 4.24
N ARG A 143 28.52 -4.19 5.00
CA ARG A 143 28.29 -4.30 6.46
C ARG A 143 27.59 -5.62 6.83
N ARG A 144 26.65 -6.08 6.02
CA ARG A 144 25.90 -7.32 6.28
C ARG A 144 26.74 -8.59 6.03
N HIS A 145 27.82 -8.47 5.28
CA HIS A 145 28.56 -9.60 4.74
C HIS A 145 30.02 -9.68 5.18
N MET A 146 30.58 -8.63 5.77
CA MET A 146 31.99 -8.57 6.14
C MET A 146 32.17 -8.34 7.63
N ASN A 147 32.90 -9.24 8.30
CA ASN A 147 33.45 -8.97 9.62
C ASN A 147 34.86 -8.38 9.44
N PHE A 148 35.02 -7.10 9.77
CA PHE A 148 36.30 -6.39 9.62
C PHE A 148 37.38 -6.89 10.60
N ASP A 149 37.00 -7.44 11.75
CA ASP A 149 37.95 -7.94 12.75
C ASP A 149 38.59 -9.26 12.32
N ASP A 150 37.80 -10.16 11.74
CA ASP A 150 38.25 -11.48 11.29
C ASP A 150 38.64 -11.51 9.80
N LEU A 151 38.43 -10.42 9.06
CA LEU A 151 38.55 -10.33 7.60
C LEU A 151 37.81 -11.45 6.85
N LYS A 152 36.66 -11.88 7.40
CA LYS A 152 35.84 -12.96 6.83
C LYS A 152 34.60 -12.41 6.15
N ILE A 153 34.30 -12.95 4.97
CA ILE A 153 33.09 -12.65 4.21
C ILE A 153 32.10 -13.81 4.40
N MET A 154 30.89 -13.48 4.85
CA MET A 154 29.82 -14.43 5.12
C MET A 154 28.56 -14.04 4.33
N LEU A 155 28.25 -14.84 3.31
CA LEU A 155 27.03 -14.72 2.52
C LEU A 155 25.98 -15.66 3.10
N GLY A 156 25.23 -15.17 4.11
CA GLY A 156 24.29 -15.98 4.89
C GLY A 156 23.29 -16.78 4.04
N GLY A 157 22.72 -16.14 3.01
CA GLY A 157 21.76 -16.79 2.09
C GLY A 157 22.35 -17.88 1.20
N LEU A 158 23.67 -17.84 0.96
CA LEU A 158 24.36 -18.83 0.11
C LEU A 158 24.98 -19.97 0.91
N ARG A 159 25.01 -19.88 2.25
CA ARG A 159 25.68 -20.87 3.11
C ARG A 159 25.21 -22.31 2.87
N ALA A 160 23.91 -22.51 2.66
CA ALA A 160 23.33 -23.82 2.38
C ALA A 160 23.77 -24.41 1.03
N TYR A 161 24.16 -23.55 0.07
CA TYR A 161 24.47 -23.92 -1.30
C TYR A 161 25.98 -23.94 -1.60
N LEU A 162 26.84 -23.55 -0.66
CA LEU A 162 28.30 -23.49 -0.86
C LEU A 162 28.89 -24.81 -1.37
N GLN A 163 28.42 -25.95 -0.86
CA GLN A 163 28.88 -27.27 -1.31
C GLN A 163 28.56 -27.56 -2.78
N ILE A 164 27.42 -27.06 -3.26
CA ILE A 164 27.00 -27.19 -4.66
C ILE A 164 27.86 -26.25 -5.52
N MET A 165 28.09 -25.03 -5.07
CA MET A 165 28.93 -24.05 -5.76
C MET A 165 30.38 -24.53 -5.91
N TYR A 166 30.97 -25.14 -4.87
CA TYR A 166 32.33 -25.70 -4.93
C TYR A 166 32.48 -26.83 -5.95
N ARG A 167 31.41 -27.56 -6.25
CA ARG A 167 31.39 -28.64 -7.24
C ARG A 167 31.03 -28.13 -8.65
N GLY A 168 30.58 -26.88 -8.77
CA GLY A 168 30.23 -26.28 -10.05
C GLY A 168 31.47 -26.06 -10.91
N HIS A 169 31.43 -26.54 -12.15
CA HIS A 169 32.53 -26.35 -13.11
C HIS A 169 32.35 -25.11 -14.00
N ARG A 170 31.18 -24.46 -13.96
CA ARG A 170 30.87 -23.30 -14.79
C ARG A 170 29.91 -22.36 -14.06
N ILE A 171 30.22 -21.07 -14.07
CA ILE A 171 29.34 -19.99 -13.64
C ILE A 171 28.83 -19.30 -14.92
N VAL A 172 27.53 -19.06 -15.01
CA VAL A 172 26.89 -18.38 -16.13
C VAL A 172 26.17 -17.15 -15.59
N PHE A 173 26.46 -15.98 -16.15
CA PHE A 173 25.76 -14.75 -15.86
C PHE A 173 24.70 -14.50 -16.95
N CYS A 174 23.47 -14.20 -16.55
CA CYS A 174 22.38 -13.81 -17.43
C CYS A 174 21.88 -12.43 -16.99
N ALA A 175 22.08 -11.41 -17.82
CA ALA A 175 21.81 -10.01 -17.51
C ALA A 175 21.43 -9.24 -18.78
N TYR A 176 20.89 -8.03 -18.64
CA TYR A 176 20.54 -7.14 -19.75
C TYR A 176 20.86 -5.67 -19.41
N GLY A 177 21.29 -4.88 -20.39
CA GLY A 177 21.55 -3.44 -20.22
C GLY A 177 22.74 -3.16 -19.29
N THR A 178 22.66 -2.14 -18.43
CA THR A 178 23.76 -1.76 -17.52
C THR A 178 24.18 -2.89 -16.56
N SER A 179 23.31 -3.88 -16.32
CA SER A 179 23.65 -5.08 -15.54
C SER A 179 24.56 -6.05 -16.30
N GLU A 180 24.55 -6.04 -17.64
CA GLU A 180 25.46 -6.82 -18.48
C GLU A 180 26.88 -6.26 -18.44
N ASP A 181 27.01 -4.93 -18.49
CA ASP A 181 28.31 -4.23 -18.46
C ASP A 181 29.12 -4.55 -17.19
N PHE A 182 28.45 -4.91 -16.09
CA PHE A 182 29.09 -5.28 -14.83
C PHE A 182 29.64 -6.72 -14.81
N GLY A 183 29.21 -7.57 -15.75
CA GLY A 183 29.52 -9.00 -15.76
C GLY A 183 30.82 -9.40 -16.48
N TYR A 184 31.49 -8.45 -17.14
CA TYR A 184 32.70 -8.68 -17.94
C TYR A 184 34.00 -8.32 -17.21
#